data_AF-A0A1F9Z3G9-F1
#
_entry.id   AF-A0A1F9Z3G9-F1
#
_cell.length_a   1.000
_cell.length_b   1.000
_cell.length_c   1.000
_cell.angle_alpha   90.00
_cell.angle_beta   90.00
_cell.angle_gamma   90.00
#
_symmetry.space_group_name_H-M   'P 1'
#
loop_
_entity.id
_entity.type
_entity.pdbx_description
1 polymer ?
#
loop_
_entity_poly.entity_id
_entity_poly.type
_entity_poly.pdbx_seq_one_letter_code
_entity_poly.pdbx_strand_id
1 'polypeptide(L)'
;MTEIIRTDPPHRSAMAALAIGGLVVGVLWFTALAILLALQVSAGVSDGLTDTYMALFLGMVFVLAAVATDVYRREFMPDELIHKLRRPKIVPPRTFR
;
A
#
# COMPACT_ATOMS: atom_id res chain seq x y z
N MET A 1 0.79 33.33 -23.31
CA MET A 1 1.57 32.09 -23.18
C MET A 1 1.23 31.51 -21.81
N THR A 2 0.49 30.41 -21.76
CA THR A 2 0.16 29.74 -20.51
C THR A 2 1.30 28.80 -20.15
N GLU A 3 2.02 29.15 -19.10
CA GLU A 3 3.05 28.32 -18.49
C GLU A 3 2.38 27.01 -18.04
N ILE A 4 2.69 25.91 -18.72
CA ILE A 4 2.27 24.59 -18.28
C ILE A 4 3.11 24.31 -17.04
N ILE A 5 2.51 24.39 -15.86
CA ILE A 5 3.13 23.93 -14.61
C ILE A 5 3.36 22.44 -14.78
N ARG A 6 4.57 22.08 -15.23
CA ARG A 6 5.03 20.70 -15.25
C ARG A 6 5.39 20.40 -13.80
N THR A 7 4.43 19.88 -13.04
CA THR A 7 4.73 19.26 -11.75
C THR A 7 5.71 18.13 -12.06
N ASP A 8 6.95 18.25 -11.59
CA ASP A 8 7.93 17.18 -11.71
C ASP A 8 7.31 15.87 -11.19
N PRO A 9 7.62 14.72 -11.81
CA PRO A 9 7.13 13.45 -11.31
C PRO A 9 7.53 13.31 -9.83
N PRO A 10 6.63 12.76 -8.98
CA PRO A 10 6.91 12.64 -7.55
C PRO A 10 8.26 11.95 -7.34
N HIS A 11 9.08 12.51 -6.45
CA HIS A 11 10.40 11.98 -6.14
C HIS A 11 10.23 10.58 -5.57
N ARG A 12 10.49 9.54 -6.39
CA ARG A 12 10.38 8.15 -5.95
C ARG A 12 11.52 7.86 -5.00
N SER A 13 11.23 7.71 -3.70
CA SER A 13 12.30 7.41 -2.76
C SER A 13 12.78 5.96 -2.96
N ALA A 14 14.08 5.81 -3.18
CA ALA A 14 14.72 4.50 -3.26
C ALA A 14 14.61 3.73 -1.94
N MET A 15 14.57 4.47 -0.81
CA MET A 15 14.44 3.90 0.52
C MET A 15 13.06 3.27 0.76
N ALA A 16 11.98 3.88 0.30
CA ALA A 16 10.65 3.28 0.42
C ALA A 16 10.49 2.07 -0.51
N ALA A 17 11.08 2.11 -1.70
CA ALA A 17 11.12 0.94 -2.57
C ALA A 17 11.83 -0.25 -1.91
N LEU A 18 12.98 0.00 -1.25
CA LEU A 18 13.68 -1.02 -0.46
C LEU A 18 12.86 -1.50 0.74
N ALA A 19 12.21 -0.59 1.47
CA ALA A 19 11.36 -0.94 2.60
C ALA A 19 10.18 -1.83 2.18
N ILE A 20 9.49 -1.49 1.10
CA ILE A 20 8.43 -2.32 0.51
C ILE A 20 8.99 -3.68 0.09
N GLY A 21 10.16 -3.72 -0.54
CA GLY A 21 10.85 -4.96 -0.90
C GLY A 21 11.07 -5.88 0.32
N GLY A 22 11.58 -5.33 1.42
CA GLY A 22 11.77 -6.05 2.68
C GLY A 22 10.44 -6.55 3.28
N LEU A 23 9.39 -5.72 3.25
CA LEU A 23 8.06 -6.09 3.73
C LEU A 23 7.46 -7.24 2.91
N VAL A 24 7.63 -7.22 1.58
CA VAL A 24 7.18 -8.30 0.69
C VAL A 24 7.93 -9.60 0.98
N VAL A 25 9.24 -9.55 1.21
CA VAL A 25 10.00 -10.74 1.63
C VAL A 25 9.47 -11.30 2.95
N GLY A 26 9.15 -10.43 3.91
CA GLY A 26 8.49 -10.84 5.16
C GLY A 26 7.14 -11.52 4.93
N VAL A 27 6.29 -10.97 4.04
CA VAL A 27 4.99 -11.57 3.68
C VAL A 27 5.19 -12.98 3.13
N LEU A 28 6.13 -13.16 2.19
CA LEU A 28 6.43 -14.45 1.59
C LEU A 28 6.94 -15.45 2.65
N TRP A 29 7.78 -15.00 3.58
CA TRP A 29 8.29 -15.82 4.68
C TRP A 29 7.17 -16.34 5.59
N PHE A 30 6.31 -15.45 6.09
CA PHE A 30 5.19 -15.87 6.96
C PHE A 30 4.16 -16.73 6.22
N THR A 31 3.95 -16.48 4.92
CA THR A 31 3.11 -17.34 4.08
C THR A 31 3.69 -18.75 3.96
N ALA A 32 5.01 -18.87 3.76
CA ALA A 32 5.69 -20.16 3.71
C ALA A 32 5.59 -20.91 5.05
N LEU A 33 5.72 -20.22 6.19
CA LEU A 33 5.54 -20.82 7.51
C LEU A 33 4.11 -21.34 7.72
N ALA A 34 3.09 -20.58 7.28
CA ALA A 34 1.70 -21.03 7.33
C ALA A 34 1.47 -22.29 6.47
N ILE A 35 2.06 -22.36 5.28
CA ILE A 35 1.99 -23.54 4.40
C ILE A 35 2.68 -24.75 5.07
N LEU A 36 3.88 -24.56 5.62
CA LEU A 36 4.59 -25.64 6.32
C LEU A 36 3.78 -26.19 7.49
N LEU A 37 3.13 -25.31 8.25
CA LEU A 37 2.27 -25.70 9.36
C LEU A 37 1.03 -26.45 8.85
N ALA A 38 0.39 -25.99 7.78
CA ALA A 38 -0.74 -26.69 7.16
C ALA A 38 -0.35 -28.10 6.67
N LEU A 39 0.85 -28.27 6.13
CA LEU A 39 1.38 -29.58 5.74
C LEU A 39 1.57 -30.50 6.95
N GLN A 40 2.08 -29.99 8.09
CA GLN A 40 2.21 -30.75 9.33
C GLN A 40 0.85 -31.23 9.86
N VAL A 41 -0.17 -30.36 9.83
CA VAL A 41 -1.56 -30.74 10.16
C VAL A 41 -2.06 -31.85 9.26
N SER A 42 -1.85 -31.72 7.95
CA SER A 42 -2.30 -32.74 6.99
C SER A 42 -1.58 -34.09 7.16
N ALA A 43 -0.34 -34.07 7.64
CA ALA A 43 0.45 -35.25 7.94
C ALA A 43 0.11 -35.89 9.30
N GLY A 44 -0.81 -35.31 10.06
CA GLY A 44 -1.16 -35.77 11.41
C GLY A 44 -0.08 -35.48 12.46
N VAL A 45 0.84 -34.55 12.17
CA VAL A 45 1.95 -34.14 13.05
C VAL A 45 1.66 -32.73 13.57
N SER A 46 0.49 -32.53 14.18
CA SER A 46 0.10 -31.26 14.78
C SER A 46 0.13 -31.34 16.30
N ASP A 47 0.49 -30.24 16.95
CA ASP A 47 0.37 -30.08 18.40
C ASP A 47 -0.93 -29.35 18.79
N GLY A 48 -1.19 -29.21 20.09
CA GLY A 48 -2.39 -28.52 20.58
C GLY A 48 -2.39 -26.99 20.38
N LEU A 49 -1.29 -26.41 19.89
CA LEU A 49 -1.14 -24.96 19.68
C LEU A 49 -1.13 -24.57 18.21
N THR A 50 -1.33 -25.54 17.31
CA THR A 50 -1.21 -25.36 15.87
C THR A 50 -2.14 -24.28 15.33
N ASP A 51 -3.38 -24.19 15.82
CA ASP A 51 -4.31 -23.11 15.44
C ASP A 51 -3.82 -21.72 15.86
N THR A 52 -3.13 -21.63 17.01
CA THR A 52 -2.56 -20.37 17.51
C THR A 52 -1.40 -19.93 16.62
N TYR A 53 -0.51 -20.85 16.25
CA TYR A 53 0.59 -20.56 15.33
C TYR A 53 0.08 -20.16 13.95
N MET A 54 -0.95 -20.84 13.45
CA MET A 54 -1.60 -20.51 12.18
C MET A 54 -2.17 -19.09 12.20
N ALA A 55 -2.90 -18.74 13.25
CA ALA A 55 -3.46 -17.40 13.44
C ALA A 55 -2.36 -16.32 13.51
N LEU A 56 -1.26 -16.58 14.21
CA LEU A 56 -0.12 -15.65 14.30
C LEU A 56 0.55 -15.43 12.94
N PHE A 57 0.82 -16.50 12.19
CA PHE A 57 1.49 -16.38 10.89
C PHE A 57 0.61 -15.65 9.86
N LEU A 58 -0.68 -16.00 9.77
CA LEU A 58 -1.63 -15.27 8.93
C LEU A 58 -1.80 -13.81 9.39
N GLY A 59 -1.85 -13.56 10.70
CA GLY A 59 -1.91 -12.21 11.26
C GLY A 59 -0.72 -11.36 10.82
N MET A 60 0.50 -11.92 10.86
CA MET A 60 1.71 -11.22 10.40
C MET A 60 1.68 -10.91 8.90
N VAL A 61 1.13 -11.80 8.07
CA VAL A 61 0.92 -11.53 6.64
C VAL A 61 0.07 -10.26 6.45
N PHE A 62 -1.05 -10.14 7.18
CA PHE A 62 -1.91 -8.96 7.10
C PHE A 62 -1.23 -7.70 7.61
N VAL A 63 -0.51 -7.77 8.74
CA VAL A 63 0.21 -6.62 9.29
C VAL A 63 1.25 -6.11 8.31
N LEU A 64 2.07 -7.01 7.75
CA LEU A 64 3.11 -6.62 6.79
C LEU A 64 2.52 -6.06 5.49
N ALA A 65 1.44 -6.66 4.98
CA ALA A 65 0.74 -6.14 3.80
C ALA A 65 0.12 -4.75 4.06
N ALA A 66 -0.44 -4.53 5.24
CA ALA A 66 -1.00 -3.23 5.63
C ALA A 66 0.09 -2.15 5.69
N VAL A 67 1.22 -2.45 6.33
CA VAL A 67 2.37 -1.52 6.41
C VAL A 67 2.94 -1.25 5.01
N ALA A 68 3.09 -2.27 4.17
CA ALA A 68 3.58 -2.09 2.81
C ALA A 68 2.65 -1.18 1.98
N THR A 69 1.34 -1.32 2.18
CA THR A 69 0.33 -0.50 1.51
C THR A 69 0.34 0.94 2.04
N ASP A 70 0.54 1.15 3.35
CA ASP A 70 0.65 2.48 3.95
C ASP A 70 1.90 3.22 3.43
N VAL A 71 3.06 2.56 3.42
CA VAL A 71 4.30 3.10 2.83
C VAL A 71 4.08 3.41 1.34
N TYR A 72 3.46 2.51 0.59
CA TYR A 72 3.17 2.73 -0.82
C TYR A 72 2.29 3.97 -1.05
N ARG A 73 1.23 4.13 -0.26
CA ARG A 73 0.33 5.29 -0.35
C ARG A 73 1.07 6.59 -0.08
N ARG A 74 1.81 6.66 1.04
CA ARG A 74 2.52 7.89 1.45
C ARG A 74 3.56 8.34 0.43
N GLU A 75 4.26 7.40 -0.20
CA GLU A 75 5.43 7.70 -1.01
C GLU A 75 5.17 7.73 -2.52
N PHE A 76 4.21 6.92 -3.01
CA PHE A 76 3.98 6.74 -4.44
C PHE A 76 2.59 7.19 -4.90
N MET A 77 1.64 7.44 -3.99
CA MET A 77 0.31 7.98 -4.28
C MET A 77 0.03 9.25 -3.46
N PRO A 78 0.69 10.38 -3.78
CA PRO A 78 0.46 11.62 -3.05
C PRO A 78 -0.99 12.10 -3.26
N ASP A 79 -1.72 12.27 -2.14
CA ASP A 79 -3.11 12.75 -2.09
C ASP A 79 -3.30 14.15 -2.72
N GLU A 80 -2.20 14.87 -2.92
CA GLU A 80 -2.16 16.26 -3.39
C GLU A 80 -2.44 16.42 -4.90
N LEU A 81 -2.38 15.34 -5.69
CA LEU A 81 -2.50 15.39 -7.16
C LEU A 81 -3.93 15.59 -7.68
N ILE A 82 -4.95 15.65 -6.82
CA ILE A 82 -6.33 15.97 -7.25
C ILE A 82 -6.63 17.44 -6.97
N HIS A 83 -5.85 18.34 -7.57
CA HIS A 83 -6.38 19.68 -7.76
C HIS A 83 -7.39 19.62 -8.92
N LYS A 84 -8.68 19.52 -8.58
CA LYS A 84 -9.78 19.64 -9.54
C LYS A 84 -9.57 20.97 -10.27
N LEU A 85 -9.17 20.92 -11.54
CA LEU A 85 -9.04 22.10 -12.38
C LEU A 85 -10.38 22.84 -12.35
N ARG A 86 -10.49 23.91 -11.56
CA ARG A 86 -11.71 24.71 -11.49
C ARG A 86 -11.83 25.36 -12.85
N ARG A 87 -12.77 24.89 -13.69
CA ARG A 87 -13.13 25.64 -14.90
C ARG A 87 -13.51 27.06 -14.44
N PRO A 88 -12.95 28.11 -15.05
CA PRO A 88 -13.36 29.47 -14.72
C PRO A 88 -14.87 29.55 -14.92
N LYS A 89 -15.61 29.95 -13.89
CA LYS A 89 -17.03 30.28 -14.05
C LYS A 89 -17.07 31.48 -15.00
N ILE A 90 -17.51 31.24 -16.23
CA ILE A 90 -17.85 32.32 -17.16
C ILE A 90 -19.08 33.01 -16.56
N VAL A 91 -18.84 34.09 -15.82
CA VAL A 91 -19.91 34.95 -15.30
C VAL A 91 -20.13 36.02 -16.36
N PRO A 92 -21.28 36.05 -17.07
CA PRO A 92 -21.58 37.14 -17.98
C PRO A 92 -21.57 38.46 -17.20
N PRO A 93 -20.92 39.52 -17.71
CA PRO A 93 -20.98 40.82 -17.06
C PRO A 93 -22.45 41.24 -16.96
N ARG A 94 -22.93 41.49 -15.74
CA ARG A 94 -24.23 42.13 -15.55
C ARG A 94 -24.12 43.54 -16.09
N THR A 95 -24.66 43.78 -17.27
CA THR A 95 -24.93 45.13 -17.78
C THR A 95 -26.02 45.72 -16.91
N PHE A 96 -25.63 46.40 -15.83
CA PHE A 96 -26.55 47.26 -15.09
C PHE A 96 -26.81 48.48 -15.99
N ARG A 97 -28.03 48.56 -16.52
CA ARG A 97 -28.58 49.72 -17.23
C ARG A 97 -29.27 50.62 -16.22
#